data_AF-A0A6S7CRT0-F1
#
_entry.id   AF-A0A6S7CRT0-F1
#
_cell.length_a   1.000
_cell.length_b   1.000
_cell.length_c   1.000
_cell.angle_alpha   90.00
_cell.angle_beta   90.00
_cell.angle_gamma   90.00
#
_symmetry.space_group_name_H-M   'P 1'
#
loop_
_entity.id
_entity.type
_entity.pdbx_description
1 polymer ?
#
loop_
_entity_poly.entity_id
_entity_poly.type
_entity_poly.pdbx_seq_one_letter_code
_entity_poly.pdbx_strand_id
1 'polypeptide(L)'
;MHETGFASNAGQEGVGFYQVTQRDGRRCSVARAYIYDRARPNLQAIADATVLRLTFDGKRASGVEIVRGGRTETLEARAEVVLAAGAFNSPQLLMCSGIGPAAHLQSLGIAVLHDAPEVGQNLIDHVDFTINKRVSSIEPTGFSVRGIARMLPQFVTFIRDGRGMLSSNVAEAGGFLKSRPTLERPDLQLHFCAAIVDDHNRHMHWGHGYSLHVCVLRPHSRGAVTLASADARTAPVIDPRFFSDARDLDLLVDGVKMARRILDAPSLALHGGTELYTHAGQSDAELRRTIAEHADTIYHPVATCRMGGDAGSVVDPQLRVRGVTGLRIVDASVMTTLIGGNTNSPTVMIGERAADLIAASRRDGPTVLKTTQVGAGGMAANAA
;
A
#
# COMPACT_ATOMS: atom_id res chain seq x y z
N MET A 1 2.86 11.38 2.50
CA MET A 1 1.68 10.60 2.13
C MET A 1 0.52 11.56 2.17
N HIS A 2 -0.18 11.67 1.04
CA HIS A 2 -1.39 12.45 0.91
C HIS A 2 -2.58 11.59 1.31
N GLU A 3 -3.61 12.20 1.90
CA GLU A 3 -4.88 11.56 2.18
C GLU A 3 -5.86 11.88 1.06
N THR A 4 -6.60 10.87 0.63
CA THR A 4 -7.49 10.95 -0.52
C THR A 4 -8.88 11.38 -0.08
N GLY A 5 -9.16 12.67 -0.26
CA GLY A 5 -10.49 13.22 -0.07
C GLY A 5 -10.57 14.66 -0.58
N PHE A 6 -11.30 14.87 -1.67
CA PHE A 6 -11.91 16.18 -1.91
C PHE A 6 -13.11 16.24 -0.97
N ALA A 7 -13.00 16.99 0.12
CA ALA A 7 -14.14 17.24 1.00
C ALA A 7 -15.15 18.14 0.24
N SER A 8 -15.96 17.55 -0.63
CA SER A 8 -17.15 18.20 -1.18
C SER A 8 -18.30 17.19 -1.28
N ASN A 9 -19.51 17.67 -1.00
CA ASN A 9 -20.74 16.87 -0.93
C ASN A 9 -21.21 16.26 -2.29
N ALA A 10 -20.37 16.24 -3.32
CA ALA A 10 -20.72 15.87 -4.71
C ALA A 10 -20.10 14.52 -5.19
N GLY A 11 -19.44 13.77 -4.30
CA GLY A 11 -18.72 12.53 -4.66
C GLY A 11 -17.21 12.76 -4.83
N GLN A 12 -16.47 11.69 -5.14
CA GLN A 12 -15.00 11.73 -5.22
C GLN A 12 -14.48 12.33 -6.54
N GLU A 13 -15.30 12.35 -7.60
CA GLU A 13 -14.91 12.83 -8.93
C GLU A 13 -14.64 14.35 -8.94
N GLY A 14 -13.49 14.76 -9.47
CA GLY A 14 -13.10 16.17 -9.53
C GLY A 14 -11.61 16.40 -9.43
N VAL A 15 -11.23 17.68 -9.32
CA VAL A 15 -9.84 18.13 -9.14
C VAL A 15 -9.73 19.04 -7.93
N GLY A 16 -8.57 19.08 -7.30
CA GLY A 16 -8.31 19.95 -6.15
C GLY A 16 -6.96 19.67 -5.50
N PHE A 17 -6.76 20.27 -4.33
CA PHE A 17 -5.58 20.03 -3.51
C PHE A 17 -5.73 18.77 -2.66
N TYR A 18 -4.65 18.01 -2.56
CA TYR A 18 -4.61 16.85 -1.68
C TYR A 18 -4.38 17.27 -0.23
N GLN A 19 -5.13 16.65 0.67
CA GLN A 19 -4.80 16.69 2.09
C GLN A 19 -3.53 15.86 2.35
N VAL A 20 -2.79 16.22 3.39
CA VAL A 20 -1.46 15.66 3.66
C VAL A 20 -1.33 15.30 5.12
N THR A 21 -0.69 14.16 5.40
CA THR A 21 -0.37 13.79 6.79
C THR A 21 0.82 14.61 7.29
N GLN A 22 0.55 15.88 7.63
CA GLN A 22 1.51 16.85 8.12
C GLN A 22 0.98 17.59 9.35
N ARG A 23 1.91 18.06 10.19
CA ARG A 23 1.64 18.95 11.32
C ARG A 23 2.76 19.99 11.36
N ASP A 24 2.38 21.26 11.46
CA ASP A 24 3.33 22.40 11.46
C ASP A 24 4.29 22.37 10.25
N GLY A 25 3.72 22.04 9.08
CA GLY A 25 4.41 21.88 7.78
C GLY A 25 5.49 20.80 7.75
N ARG A 26 5.53 19.89 8.74
CA ARG A 26 6.43 18.75 8.78
C ARG A 26 5.63 17.45 8.64
N ARG A 27 6.27 16.42 8.07
CA ARG A 27 5.70 15.07 8.00
C ARG A 27 5.27 14.59 9.38
N CYS A 28 4.01 14.17 9.50
CA CYS A 28 3.52 13.45 10.66
C CYS A 28 3.42 11.97 10.30
N SER A 29 4.40 11.16 10.71
CA SER A 29 4.36 9.70 10.51
C SER A 29 3.47 9.03 11.56
N VAL A 30 3.03 7.79 11.30
CA VAL A 30 2.31 6.98 12.28
C VAL A 30 3.14 6.77 13.54
N ALA A 31 4.46 6.52 13.42
CA ALA A 31 5.35 6.43 14.57
C ALA A 31 5.36 7.72 15.41
N ARG A 32 5.39 8.90 14.77
CA ARG A 32 5.33 10.19 15.48
C ARG A 32 3.96 10.44 16.13
N ALA A 33 2.88 10.04 15.46
CA ALA A 33 1.53 10.25 15.97
C ALA A 33 1.19 9.33 17.16
N TYR A 34 1.65 8.06 17.13
CA TYR A 34 1.22 7.02 18.07
C TYR A 34 2.29 6.56 19.07
N ILE A 35 3.57 6.59 18.72
CA ILE A 35 4.66 5.98 19.51
C ILE A 35 5.57 7.04 20.14
N TYR A 36 6.13 7.95 19.34
CA TYR A 36 7.11 8.92 19.83
C TYR A 36 6.49 9.94 20.78
N ASP A 37 7.35 10.53 21.62
CA ASP A 37 7.01 11.55 22.61
C ASP A 37 5.94 11.12 23.64
N ARG A 38 5.74 9.80 23.80
CA ARG A 38 4.82 9.20 24.78
C ARG A 38 5.57 8.16 25.62
N ALA A 39 6.16 8.60 26.74
CA ALA A 39 6.73 7.67 27.70
C ALA A 39 5.61 6.82 28.34
N ARG A 40 5.58 5.53 28.02
CA ARG A 40 4.62 4.56 28.57
C ARG A 40 5.38 3.39 29.16
N PRO A 41 5.28 3.11 30.47
CA PRO A 41 6.06 2.04 31.11
C PRO A 41 5.70 0.63 30.60
N ASN A 42 4.56 0.50 29.92
CA ASN A 42 4.05 -0.74 29.35
C ASN A 42 4.27 -0.86 27.83
N LEU A 43 5.08 0.02 27.22
CA LEU A 43 5.41 -0.03 25.79
C LEU A 43 6.93 -0.04 25.62
N GLN A 44 7.45 -1.07 24.94
CA GLN A 44 8.85 -1.15 24.55
C GLN A 44 8.95 -1.11 23.03
N ALA A 45 9.71 -0.15 22.51
CA ALA A 45 10.06 -0.07 21.10
C ALA A 45 11.49 -0.59 20.91
N ILE A 46 11.65 -1.62 20.09
CA ILE A 46 12.97 -2.22 19.77
C ILE A 46 13.24 -1.95 18.29
N ALA A 47 14.23 -1.08 18.02
CA ALA A 47 14.71 -0.81 16.67
C ALA A 47 15.87 -1.76 16.30
N ASP A 48 16.19 -1.79 15.00
CA ASP A 48 17.28 -2.58 14.43
C ASP A 48 17.19 -4.08 14.78
N ALA A 49 15.95 -4.58 14.88
CA ALA A 49 15.62 -5.96 15.20
C ALA A 49 14.78 -6.54 14.06
N THR A 50 15.40 -7.37 13.22
CA THR A 50 14.71 -8.02 12.09
C THR A 50 14.07 -9.30 12.57
N VAL A 51 12.75 -9.43 12.43
CA VAL A 51 12.04 -10.70 12.70
C VAL A 51 12.40 -11.70 11.61
N LEU A 52 12.83 -12.90 12.02
CA LEU A 52 13.14 -13.99 11.09
C LEU A 52 11.94 -14.93 10.87
N ARG A 53 11.23 -15.24 11.96
CA ARG A 53 10.09 -16.17 11.97
C ARG A 53 9.29 -16.02 13.26
N LEU A 54 8.05 -16.48 13.21
CA LEU A 54 7.20 -16.73 14.36
C LEU A 54 7.64 -18.01 15.06
N THR A 55 7.47 -18.06 16.38
CA THR A 55 7.62 -19.28 17.17
C THR A 55 6.25 -19.80 17.60
N PHE A 56 6.12 -21.12 17.77
CA PHE A 56 4.86 -21.79 18.11
C PHE A 56 5.04 -22.82 19.22
N ASP A 57 4.02 -22.91 20.08
CA ASP A 57 3.74 -24.05 20.96
C ASP A 57 2.54 -24.81 20.39
N GLY A 58 2.81 -25.95 19.73
CA GLY A 58 1.85 -26.63 18.88
C GLY A 58 1.32 -25.71 17.76
N LYS A 59 0.04 -25.33 17.84
CA LYS A 59 -0.61 -24.39 16.90
C LYS A 59 -0.82 -22.99 17.46
N ARG A 60 -0.29 -22.68 18.64
CA ARG A 60 -0.40 -21.35 19.26
C ARG A 60 0.88 -20.58 19.01
N ALA A 61 0.79 -19.41 18.39
CA ALA A 61 1.93 -18.51 18.28
C ALA A 61 2.39 -18.10 19.69
N SER A 62 3.68 -18.33 19.97
CA SER A 62 4.30 -18.12 21.28
C SER A 62 5.31 -16.97 21.30
N GLY A 63 5.66 -16.40 20.15
CA GLY A 63 6.62 -15.31 20.07
C GLY A 63 7.20 -15.10 18.67
N VAL A 64 8.38 -14.47 18.64
CA VAL A 64 9.17 -14.24 17.43
C VAL A 64 10.65 -14.50 17.69
N GLU A 65 11.34 -15.02 16.68
CA GLU A 65 12.80 -15.00 16.63
C GLU A 65 13.25 -13.75 15.86
N ILE A 66 14.18 -13.00 16.44
CA ILE A 66 14.73 -11.77 15.85
C ILE A 66 16.25 -11.86 15.73
N VAL A 67 16.81 -11.08 14.80
CA VAL A 67 18.24 -10.76 14.74
C VAL A 67 18.45 -9.31 15.10
N ARG A 68 19.32 -9.07 16.08
CA ARG A 68 19.70 -7.74 16.55
C ARG A 68 21.17 -7.72 16.93
N GLY A 69 21.92 -6.74 16.43
CA GLY A 69 23.37 -6.64 16.70
C GLY A 69 24.16 -7.90 16.30
N GLY A 70 23.74 -8.59 15.24
CA GLY A 70 24.35 -9.84 14.77
C GLY A 70 24.02 -11.09 15.61
N ARG A 71 23.16 -10.98 16.62
CA ARG A 71 22.75 -12.09 17.49
C ARG A 71 21.30 -12.44 17.26
N THR A 72 21.00 -13.73 17.31
CA THR A 72 19.63 -14.25 17.30
C THR A 72 19.11 -14.35 18.73
N GLU A 73 17.92 -13.82 18.98
CA GLU A 73 17.21 -13.94 20.27
C GLU A 73 15.73 -14.20 20.04
N THR A 74 15.06 -14.81 21.03
CA THR A 74 13.62 -15.08 20.98
C THR A 74 12.89 -14.16 21.94
N LEU A 75 11.84 -13.50 21.45
CA LEU A 75 10.93 -12.70 22.25
C LEU A 75 9.60 -13.45 22.41
N GLU A 76 9.24 -13.76 23.64
CA GLU A 76 8.02 -14.51 23.95
C GLU A 76 6.79 -13.62 24.11
N ALA A 77 5.65 -14.07 23.58
CA ALA A 77 4.36 -13.44 23.70
C ALA A 77 3.43 -14.30 24.56
N ARG A 78 3.11 -13.83 25.77
CA ARG A 78 2.14 -14.53 26.64
C ARG A 78 0.75 -14.57 26.02
N ALA A 79 0.35 -13.48 25.37
CA ALA A 79 -1.04 -13.21 25.00
C ALA A 79 -1.33 -13.47 23.52
N GLU A 80 -0.60 -12.84 22.61
CA GLU A 80 -0.82 -12.85 21.15
C GLU A 80 0.33 -12.16 20.45
N VAL A 81 0.61 -12.60 19.22
CA VAL A 81 1.53 -11.95 18.28
C VAL A 81 0.69 -11.22 17.22
N VAL A 82 1.06 -9.97 16.94
CA VAL A 82 0.43 -9.16 15.87
C VAL A 82 1.48 -8.84 14.82
N LEU A 83 1.28 -9.35 13.61
CA LEU A 83 2.10 -9.00 12.45
C LEU A 83 1.57 -7.70 11.84
N ALA A 84 2.46 -6.74 11.65
CA ALA A 84 2.21 -5.49 10.94
C ALA A 84 3.39 -5.19 10.00
N ALA A 85 3.84 -6.21 9.27
CA ALA A 85 5.04 -6.17 8.42
C ALA A 85 4.73 -5.73 6.98
N GLY A 86 3.46 -5.45 6.66
CA GLY A 86 3.03 -4.93 5.37
C GLY A 86 2.81 -6.01 4.30
N ALA A 87 2.39 -5.58 3.12
CA ALA A 87 1.96 -6.47 2.03
C ALA A 87 3.06 -7.40 1.48
N PHE A 88 4.33 -7.12 1.73
CA PHE A 88 5.43 -7.98 1.28
C PHE A 88 5.95 -8.88 2.41
N ASN A 89 6.21 -8.31 3.58
CA ASN A 89 6.92 -9.05 4.62
C ASN A 89 5.97 -9.86 5.52
N SER A 90 4.69 -9.50 5.64
CA SER A 90 3.71 -10.33 6.37
C SER A 90 3.53 -11.73 5.75
N PRO A 91 3.28 -11.89 4.43
CA PRO A 91 3.23 -13.22 3.83
C PRO A 91 4.59 -13.91 3.85
N GLN A 92 5.71 -13.18 3.69
CA GLN A 92 7.05 -13.74 3.82
C GLN A 92 7.27 -14.36 5.21
N LEU A 93 6.96 -13.63 6.27
CA LEU A 93 7.11 -14.09 7.65
C LEU A 93 6.20 -15.29 7.94
N LEU A 94 4.96 -15.30 7.46
CA LEU A 94 4.10 -16.49 7.55
C LEU A 94 4.76 -17.70 6.89
N MET A 95 5.23 -17.56 5.65
CA MET A 95 5.84 -18.65 4.90
C MET A 95 7.14 -19.15 5.56
N CYS A 96 8.04 -18.26 5.97
CA CYS A 96 9.25 -18.62 6.74
C CYS A 96 8.93 -19.31 8.07
N SER A 97 7.70 -19.15 8.58
CA SER A 97 7.22 -19.78 9.81
C SER A 97 6.38 -21.04 9.56
N GLY A 98 6.33 -21.55 8.33
CA GLY A 98 5.62 -22.77 7.99
C GLY A 98 4.13 -22.61 7.68
N ILE A 99 3.65 -21.38 7.48
CA ILE A 99 2.25 -21.09 7.11
C ILE A 99 2.22 -20.52 5.69
N GLY A 100 1.73 -21.30 4.73
CA GLY A 100 1.73 -20.91 3.32
C GLY A 100 1.52 -22.09 2.38
N PRO A 101 1.74 -21.92 1.06
CA PRO A 101 1.54 -22.99 0.09
C PRO A 101 2.48 -24.18 0.36
N ALA A 102 1.94 -25.33 0.76
CA ALA A 102 2.73 -26.45 1.28
C ALA A 102 3.86 -26.90 0.33
N ALA A 103 3.57 -27.02 -0.97
CA ALA A 103 4.57 -27.44 -1.96
C ALA A 103 5.73 -26.44 -2.07
N HIS A 104 5.45 -25.14 -2.01
CA HIS A 104 6.47 -24.09 -2.04
C HIS A 104 7.36 -24.15 -0.81
N LEU A 105 6.75 -24.26 0.37
CA LEU A 105 7.47 -24.38 1.64
C LEU A 105 8.39 -25.62 1.67
N GLN A 106 7.86 -26.77 1.26
CA GLN A 106 8.62 -28.02 1.19
C GLN A 106 9.80 -27.93 0.22
N SER A 107 9.64 -27.24 -0.91
CA SER A 107 10.73 -27.04 -1.88
C SER A 107 11.92 -26.26 -1.32
N LEU A 108 11.69 -25.43 -0.29
CA LEU A 108 12.71 -24.65 0.42
C LEU A 108 13.16 -25.29 1.73
N GLY A 109 12.71 -26.52 2.02
CA GLY A 109 13.04 -27.24 3.26
C GLY A 109 12.35 -26.70 4.51
N ILE A 110 11.26 -25.94 4.36
CA ILE A 110 10.48 -25.39 5.48
C ILE A 110 9.41 -26.41 5.88
N ALA A 111 9.35 -26.73 7.18
CA ALA A 111 8.29 -27.59 7.71
C ALA A 111 6.92 -26.90 7.62
N VAL A 112 5.92 -27.60 7.08
CA VAL A 112 4.55 -27.07 6.93
C VAL A 112 3.80 -27.23 8.24
N LEU A 113 3.52 -26.10 8.91
CA LEU A 113 2.65 -26.03 10.08
C LEU A 113 1.17 -25.96 9.65
N HIS A 114 0.90 -25.19 8.60
CA HIS A 114 -0.43 -25.07 8.02
C HIS A 114 -0.33 -24.78 6.51
N ASP A 115 -0.98 -25.63 5.71
CA ASP A 115 -1.12 -25.37 4.27
C ASP A 115 -2.15 -24.26 4.05
N ALA A 116 -1.66 -23.13 3.56
CA ALA A 116 -2.43 -21.93 3.30
C ALA A 116 -2.05 -21.38 1.91
N PRO A 117 -2.61 -21.94 0.82
CA PRO A 117 -2.17 -21.65 -0.55
C PRO A 117 -2.37 -20.19 -0.97
N GLU A 118 -3.22 -19.44 -0.27
CA GLU A 118 -3.55 -18.04 -0.56
C GLU A 118 -2.57 -17.05 0.09
N VAL A 119 -1.66 -17.50 0.98
CA VAL A 119 -0.61 -16.63 1.53
C VAL A 119 0.34 -16.20 0.43
N GLY A 120 0.53 -14.88 0.31
CA GLY A 120 1.35 -14.27 -0.72
C GLY A 120 0.64 -14.10 -2.07
N GLN A 121 -0.55 -14.67 -2.26
CA GLN A 121 -1.31 -14.54 -3.50
C GLN A 121 -2.12 -13.24 -3.54
N ASN A 122 -2.72 -12.92 -4.69
CA ASN A 122 -3.61 -11.76 -4.84
C ASN A 122 -2.91 -10.44 -4.45
N LEU A 123 -1.62 -10.28 -4.79
CA LEU A 123 -0.95 -8.99 -4.68
C LEU A 123 -1.64 -8.01 -5.65
N ILE A 124 -2.08 -6.88 -5.13
CA ILE A 124 -2.67 -5.80 -5.94
C ILE A 124 -1.91 -4.53 -5.60
N ASP A 125 -1.56 -3.76 -6.62
CA ASP A 125 -0.93 -2.46 -6.47
C ASP A 125 -1.45 -1.52 -7.56
N HIS A 126 -1.40 -0.22 -7.28
CA HIS A 126 -1.74 0.82 -8.22
C HIS A 126 -0.61 0.95 -9.25
N VAL A 127 -0.93 0.66 -10.52
CA VAL A 127 -0.06 0.94 -11.67
C VAL A 127 -0.30 2.35 -12.18
N ASP A 128 0.79 3.06 -12.43
CA ASP A 128 0.80 4.48 -12.80
C ASP A 128 1.70 4.73 -14.01
N PHE A 129 1.33 5.72 -14.82
CA PHE A 129 2.20 6.27 -15.85
C PHE A 129 2.30 7.78 -15.72
N THR A 130 3.51 8.31 -15.88
CA THR A 130 3.81 9.72 -15.67
C THR A 130 4.10 10.44 -16.98
N ILE A 131 3.31 11.46 -17.30
CA ILE A 131 3.66 12.42 -18.36
C ILE A 131 4.59 13.46 -17.74
N ASN A 132 5.89 13.35 -18.00
CA ASN A 132 6.90 14.31 -17.59
C ASN A 132 7.12 15.35 -18.70
N LYS A 133 6.98 16.65 -18.39
CA LYS A 133 7.19 17.75 -19.34
C LYS A 133 8.27 18.71 -18.86
N ARG A 134 9.34 18.83 -19.63
CA ARG A 134 10.41 19.81 -19.39
C ARG A 134 10.00 21.17 -19.92
N VAL A 135 10.16 22.22 -19.12
CA VAL A 135 9.84 23.61 -19.49
C VAL A 135 11.02 24.53 -19.24
N SER A 136 11.01 25.71 -19.87
CA SER A 136 12.03 26.76 -19.65
C SER A 136 11.77 27.59 -18.39
N SER A 137 10.52 27.59 -17.90
CA SER A 137 10.14 28.27 -16.65
C SER A 137 10.90 27.70 -15.45
N ILE A 138 11.31 28.57 -14.53
CA ILE A 138 11.94 28.19 -13.25
C ILE A 138 10.95 28.19 -12.09
N GLU A 139 9.65 28.35 -12.38
CA GLU A 139 8.60 28.29 -11.36
C GLU A 139 8.46 26.89 -10.76
N PRO A 140 8.41 25.80 -11.55
CA PRO A 140 8.44 24.44 -11.01
C PRO A 140 9.77 24.15 -10.32
N THR A 141 9.73 23.26 -9.33
CA THR A 141 10.92 22.78 -8.65
C THR A 141 11.77 21.97 -9.62
N GLY A 142 13.08 22.21 -9.63
CA GLY A 142 14.01 21.57 -10.57
C GLY A 142 15.47 21.82 -10.20
N PHE A 143 16.35 21.11 -10.89
CA PHE A 143 17.79 21.16 -10.65
C PHE A 143 18.44 22.12 -11.64
N SER A 144 18.70 23.34 -11.19
CA SER A 144 19.49 24.33 -11.90
C SER A 144 20.25 25.21 -10.92
N VAL A 145 21.24 25.96 -11.40
CA VAL A 145 21.98 26.92 -10.56
C VAL A 145 21.03 27.92 -9.88
N ARG A 146 20.06 28.45 -10.63
CA ARG A 146 19.05 29.38 -10.10
C ARG A 146 18.07 28.69 -9.15
N GLY A 147 17.68 27.45 -9.44
CA GLY A 147 16.83 26.63 -8.57
C GLY A 147 17.49 26.39 -7.21
N ILE A 148 18.74 25.95 -7.20
CA ILE A 148 19.53 25.73 -5.97
C ILE A 148 19.67 27.03 -5.17
N ALA A 149 19.98 28.15 -5.84
CA ALA A 149 20.06 29.46 -5.20
C ALA A 149 18.74 29.87 -4.53
N ARG A 150 17.59 29.58 -5.17
CA ARG A 150 16.25 29.85 -4.62
C ARG A 150 15.92 28.97 -3.41
N MET A 151 16.47 27.76 -3.31
CA MET A 151 16.20 26.83 -2.21
C MET A 151 16.90 27.20 -0.90
N LEU A 152 18.04 27.87 -0.95
CA LEU A 152 18.80 28.29 0.26
C LEU A 152 17.97 29.08 1.28
N PRO A 153 17.29 30.19 0.94
CA PRO A 153 16.45 30.90 1.90
C PRO A 153 15.22 30.08 2.33
N GLN A 154 14.67 29.22 1.45
CA GLN A 154 13.55 28.34 1.77
C GLN A 154 13.92 27.32 2.85
N PHE A 155 15.17 26.85 2.87
CA PHE A 155 15.69 25.99 3.94
C PHE A 155 15.62 26.65 5.31
N VAL A 156 16.06 27.91 5.39
CA VAL A 156 16.00 28.68 6.64
C VAL A 156 14.54 28.89 7.08
N THR A 157 13.65 29.29 6.16
CA THR A 157 12.21 29.44 6.45
C THR A 157 11.59 28.14 6.94
N PHE A 158 11.92 27.01 6.34
CA PHE A 158 11.37 25.71 6.72
C PHE A 158 11.84 25.27 8.12
N ILE A 159 13.14 25.40 8.40
CA ILE A 159 13.69 25.01 9.71
C ILE A 159 13.07 25.87 10.82
N ARG A 160 12.95 27.19 10.60
CA ARG A 160 12.46 28.14 11.60
C ARG A 160 10.94 28.10 11.77
N ASP A 161 10.19 28.12 10.67
CA ASP A 161 8.76 28.40 10.67
C ASP A 161 7.90 27.19 10.27
N GLY A 162 8.52 26.12 9.75
CA GLY A 162 7.78 24.96 9.20
C GLY A 162 6.95 25.33 7.97
N ARG A 163 7.39 26.29 7.16
CA ARG A 163 6.65 26.80 6.00
C ARG A 163 7.56 26.91 4.77
N GLY A 164 6.95 27.18 3.61
CA GLY A 164 7.66 27.42 2.36
C GLY A 164 7.80 26.17 1.49
N MET A 165 8.59 26.24 0.43
CA MET A 165 8.63 25.18 -0.59
C MET A 165 9.03 23.81 -0.03
N LEU A 166 9.84 23.77 1.03
CA LEU A 166 10.31 22.53 1.66
C LEU A 166 9.28 21.86 2.59
N SER A 167 8.18 22.54 2.94
CA SER A 167 7.04 21.85 3.58
C SER A 167 6.16 21.13 2.56
N SER A 168 6.35 21.37 1.27
CA SER A 168 5.64 20.67 0.20
C SER A 168 6.11 19.21 0.07
N ASN A 169 5.23 18.40 -0.48
CA ASN A 169 5.46 17.04 -0.94
C ASN A 169 5.57 16.97 -2.48
N VAL A 170 5.56 18.12 -3.15
CA VAL A 170 5.64 18.29 -4.61
C VAL A 170 4.35 17.92 -5.36
N ALA A 171 3.62 16.89 -4.93
CA ALA A 171 2.37 16.41 -5.51
C ALA A 171 1.12 17.07 -4.90
N GLU A 172 1.04 18.40 -4.92
CA GLU A 172 0.07 19.17 -4.10
C GLU A 172 -1.37 19.09 -4.61
N ALA A 173 -1.55 18.97 -5.92
CA ALA A 173 -2.84 18.95 -6.58
C ALA A 173 -3.03 17.68 -7.41
N GLY A 174 -4.28 17.36 -7.70
CA GLY A 174 -4.60 16.18 -8.48
C GLY A 174 -6.08 16.07 -8.76
N GLY A 175 -6.51 14.86 -9.07
CA GLY A 175 -7.89 14.59 -9.41
C GLY A 175 -8.27 13.13 -9.33
N PHE A 176 -9.57 12.89 -9.36
CA PHE A 176 -10.17 11.58 -9.53
C PHE A 176 -11.10 11.68 -10.72
N LEU A 177 -10.87 10.85 -11.73
CA LEU A 177 -11.61 10.89 -12.99
C LEU A 177 -12.30 9.55 -13.25
N LYS A 178 -13.47 9.62 -13.87
CA LYS A 178 -14.06 8.47 -14.55
C LYS A 178 -13.55 8.44 -15.99
N SER A 179 -13.00 7.30 -16.40
CA SER A 179 -12.64 7.05 -17.80
C SER A 179 -13.86 7.11 -18.73
N ARG A 180 -15.05 6.77 -18.19
CA ARG A 180 -16.33 6.77 -18.91
C ARG A 180 -17.46 7.36 -18.05
N PRO A 181 -18.39 8.13 -18.63
CA PRO A 181 -19.49 8.76 -17.88
C PRO A 181 -20.41 7.77 -17.15
N THR A 182 -20.49 6.53 -17.64
CA THR A 182 -21.36 5.48 -17.09
C THR A 182 -20.84 4.85 -15.79
N LEU A 183 -19.63 5.18 -15.35
CA LEU A 183 -19.07 4.63 -14.11
C LEU A 183 -19.71 5.27 -12.88
N GLU A 184 -20.01 4.46 -11.87
CA GLU A 184 -20.55 4.96 -10.60
C GLU A 184 -19.54 5.79 -9.82
N ARG A 185 -18.24 5.47 -9.95
CA ARG A 185 -17.14 6.11 -9.21
C ARG A 185 -15.86 6.21 -10.05
N PRO A 186 -14.97 7.19 -9.77
CA PRO A 186 -13.70 7.37 -10.49
C PRO A 186 -12.82 6.13 -10.48
N ASP A 187 -12.27 5.76 -11.62
CA ASP A 187 -11.34 4.63 -11.83
C ASP A 187 -9.90 5.07 -12.14
N LEU A 188 -9.68 6.37 -12.30
CA LEU A 188 -8.37 6.99 -12.47
C LEU A 188 -8.10 8.02 -11.36
N GLN A 189 -6.85 8.08 -10.91
CA GLN A 189 -6.34 9.14 -10.04
C GLN A 189 -5.21 9.89 -10.74
N LEU A 190 -5.21 11.21 -10.61
CA LEU A 190 -4.19 12.09 -11.18
C LEU A 190 -3.35 12.71 -10.07
N HIS A 191 -2.02 12.69 -10.17
CA HIS A 191 -1.15 13.48 -9.30
C HIS A 191 -0.37 14.49 -10.12
N PHE A 192 -0.58 15.78 -9.86
CA PHE A 192 0.17 16.85 -10.49
C PHE A 192 1.34 17.23 -9.59
N CYS A 193 2.54 17.01 -10.09
CA CYS A 193 3.79 17.35 -9.44
C CYS A 193 4.38 18.59 -10.10
N ALA A 194 4.64 19.64 -9.32
CA ALA A 194 5.37 20.82 -9.79
C ALA A 194 6.90 20.56 -9.90
N ALA A 195 7.28 19.39 -10.41
CA ALA A 195 8.62 18.93 -10.70
C ALA A 195 8.58 17.80 -11.76
N ILE A 196 9.71 17.52 -12.39
CA ILE A 196 9.89 16.26 -13.14
C ILE A 196 10.07 15.14 -12.13
N VAL A 197 9.28 14.08 -12.24
CA VAL A 197 9.34 12.88 -11.40
C VAL A 197 9.52 11.69 -12.32
N ASP A 198 10.77 11.42 -12.67
CA ASP A 198 11.15 10.32 -13.55
C ASP A 198 11.79 9.18 -12.75
N ASP A 199 11.34 7.95 -13.01
CA ASP A 199 11.74 6.74 -12.29
C ASP A 199 11.66 6.91 -10.76
N HIS A 200 10.56 7.47 -10.25
CA HIS A 200 10.40 7.87 -8.83
C HIS A 200 11.51 8.79 -8.32
N ASN A 201 12.00 9.67 -9.19
CA ASN A 201 13.11 10.58 -8.94
C ASN A 201 14.49 9.90 -8.78
N ARG A 202 14.62 8.62 -9.21
CA ARG A 202 15.91 7.93 -9.36
C ARG A 202 16.67 8.42 -10.58
N HIS A 203 15.96 8.85 -11.62
CA HIS A 203 16.55 9.48 -12.80
C HIS A 203 16.45 11.01 -12.68
N MET A 204 17.55 11.66 -12.31
CA MET A 204 17.56 13.10 -12.10
C MET A 204 17.76 13.87 -13.42
N HIS A 205 16.96 14.90 -13.65
CA HIS A 205 17.11 15.76 -14.83
C HIS A 205 17.61 17.16 -14.46
N TRP A 206 18.56 17.67 -15.23
CA TRP A 206 18.91 19.07 -15.20
C TRP A 206 17.80 19.91 -15.84
N GLY A 207 17.47 21.04 -15.22
CA GLY A 207 16.41 21.94 -15.64
C GLY A 207 15.16 21.84 -14.78
N HIS A 208 14.05 22.32 -15.33
CA HIS A 208 12.75 22.44 -14.65
C HIS A 208 11.64 21.81 -15.48
N GLY A 209 10.55 21.45 -14.82
CA GLY A 209 9.42 20.79 -15.46
C GLY A 209 8.34 20.46 -14.46
N TYR A 210 7.26 19.90 -14.96
CA TYR A 210 6.17 19.36 -14.16
C TYR A 210 5.84 17.96 -14.66
N SER A 211 5.08 17.23 -13.86
CA SER A 211 4.59 15.91 -14.23
C SER A 211 3.15 15.70 -13.83
N LEU A 212 2.44 14.93 -14.66
CA LEU A 212 1.09 14.48 -14.37
C LEU A 212 1.07 12.95 -14.41
N HIS A 213 0.93 12.38 -13.21
CA HIS A 213 0.76 10.96 -12.98
C HIS A 213 -0.67 10.54 -13.29
N VAL A 214 -0.85 9.37 -13.87
CA VAL A 214 -2.14 8.74 -14.16
C VAL A 214 -2.14 7.34 -13.58
N CYS A 215 -2.94 7.12 -12.54
CA CYS A 215 -2.97 5.89 -11.77
C CYS A 215 -4.29 5.14 -11.99
N VAL A 216 -4.22 3.84 -12.27
CA VAL A 216 -5.38 2.94 -12.32
C VAL A 216 -5.79 2.57 -10.90
N LEU A 217 -6.98 2.98 -10.45
CA LEU A 217 -7.42 2.82 -9.05
C LEU A 217 -7.92 1.42 -8.69
N ARG A 218 -8.36 0.65 -9.68
CA ARG A 218 -8.97 -0.69 -9.47
C ARG A 218 -8.44 -1.67 -10.50
N PRO A 219 -7.14 -1.96 -10.46
CA PRO A 219 -6.53 -2.83 -11.45
C PRO A 219 -7.08 -4.25 -11.36
N HIS A 220 -7.11 -4.95 -12.49
CA HIS A 220 -7.54 -6.32 -12.66
C HIS A 220 -6.38 -7.32 -12.54
N SER A 221 -5.18 -6.90 -12.90
CA SER A 221 -3.94 -7.66 -12.73
C SER A 221 -3.78 -8.09 -11.27
N ARG A 222 -3.30 -9.31 -11.06
CA ARG A 222 -3.04 -9.88 -9.73
C ARG A 222 -1.65 -10.44 -9.70
N GLY A 223 -0.82 -10.03 -8.77
CA GLY A 223 0.52 -10.58 -8.58
C GLY A 223 0.60 -11.63 -7.48
N ALA A 224 1.83 -11.97 -7.11
CA ALA A 224 2.14 -12.76 -5.93
C ALA A 224 3.46 -12.33 -5.27
N VAL A 225 3.61 -12.72 -4.00
CA VAL A 225 4.83 -12.65 -3.20
C VAL A 225 5.18 -14.07 -2.77
N THR A 226 6.36 -14.56 -3.15
CA THR A 226 6.84 -15.90 -2.79
C THR A 226 8.23 -15.83 -2.15
N LEU A 227 8.60 -16.88 -1.42
CA LEU A 227 9.95 -16.96 -0.85
C LEU A 227 11.01 -17.27 -1.92
N ALA A 228 12.11 -16.51 -1.91
CA ALA A 228 13.35 -16.88 -2.60
C ALA A 228 14.23 -17.82 -1.75
N SER A 229 14.05 -17.81 -0.43
CA SER A 229 14.86 -18.54 0.55
C SER A 229 14.05 -18.77 1.83
N ALA A 230 14.43 -19.77 2.62
CA ALA A 230 13.91 -19.98 3.97
C ALA A 230 14.36 -18.89 4.97
N ASP A 231 15.41 -18.15 4.65
CA ASP A 231 15.92 -17.04 5.45
C ASP A 231 15.17 -15.74 5.12
N ALA A 232 14.38 -15.24 6.06
CA ALA A 232 13.59 -14.01 5.92
C ALA A 232 14.42 -12.73 5.70
N ARG A 233 15.75 -12.79 5.87
CA ARG A 233 16.66 -11.68 5.49
C ARG A 233 16.85 -11.58 3.98
N THR A 234 16.61 -12.66 3.25
CA THR A 234 16.61 -12.65 1.79
C THR A 234 15.31 -12.00 1.33
N ALA A 235 15.40 -11.02 0.42
CA ALA A 235 14.21 -10.39 -0.14
C ALA A 235 13.29 -11.45 -0.80
N PRO A 236 11.96 -11.36 -0.63
CA PRO A 236 11.03 -12.25 -1.31
C PRO A 236 11.02 -11.98 -2.82
N VAL A 237 10.55 -12.95 -3.60
CA VAL A 237 10.23 -12.73 -5.01
C VAL A 237 8.88 -12.01 -5.07
N ILE A 238 8.88 -10.79 -5.61
CA ILE A 238 7.69 -9.96 -5.77
C ILE A 238 7.41 -9.83 -7.25
N ASP A 239 6.26 -10.36 -7.68
CA ASP A 239 5.80 -10.24 -9.06
C ASP A 239 4.40 -9.62 -9.05
N PRO A 240 4.26 -8.30 -9.29
CA PRO A 240 2.95 -7.64 -9.34
C PRO A 240 2.14 -8.04 -10.58
N ARG A 241 2.78 -8.64 -11.60
CA ARG A 241 2.17 -8.99 -12.90
C ARG A 241 1.37 -7.83 -13.51
N PHE A 242 1.93 -6.61 -13.49
CA PHE A 242 1.29 -5.46 -14.12
C PHE A 242 0.97 -5.77 -15.60
N PHE A 243 -0.22 -5.38 -16.03
CA PHE A 243 -0.76 -5.64 -17.36
C PHE A 243 -0.92 -7.12 -17.74
N SER A 244 -0.89 -8.04 -16.77
CA SER A 244 -1.34 -9.43 -17.01
C SER A 244 -2.82 -9.49 -17.42
N ASP A 245 -3.59 -8.46 -17.07
CA ASP A 245 -4.91 -8.21 -17.63
C ASP A 245 -4.89 -6.95 -18.51
N ALA A 246 -5.25 -7.10 -19.79
CA ALA A 246 -5.19 -6.02 -20.78
C ALA A 246 -6.07 -4.82 -20.42
N ARG A 247 -7.13 -5.01 -19.61
CA ARG A 247 -8.02 -3.93 -19.17
C ARG A 247 -7.28 -2.82 -18.43
N ASP A 248 -6.20 -3.16 -17.72
CA ASP A 248 -5.42 -2.17 -16.97
C ASP A 248 -4.62 -1.27 -17.91
N LEU A 249 -4.02 -1.85 -18.95
CA LEU A 249 -3.27 -1.09 -19.96
C LEU A 249 -4.23 -0.24 -20.81
N ASP A 250 -5.38 -0.79 -21.19
CA ASP A 250 -6.41 -0.07 -21.93
C ASP A 250 -6.88 1.18 -21.16
N LEU A 251 -7.20 1.01 -19.88
CA LEU A 251 -7.62 2.10 -19.00
C LEU A 251 -6.52 3.15 -18.81
N LEU A 252 -5.27 2.72 -18.67
CA LEU A 252 -4.14 3.63 -18.51
C LEU A 252 -3.89 4.46 -19.77
N VAL A 253 -4.03 3.86 -20.97
CA VAL A 253 -3.98 4.58 -22.25
C VAL A 253 -5.06 5.68 -22.32
N ASP A 254 -6.29 5.35 -21.96
CA ASP A 254 -7.39 6.32 -21.92
C ASP A 254 -7.11 7.45 -20.92
N GLY A 255 -6.62 7.11 -19.73
CA GLY A 255 -6.21 8.07 -18.72
C GLY A 255 -5.09 9.01 -19.19
N VAL A 256 -4.09 8.49 -19.90
CA VAL A 256 -3.00 9.29 -20.48
C VAL A 256 -3.53 10.26 -21.55
N LYS A 257 -4.48 9.83 -22.40
CA LYS A 257 -5.15 10.74 -23.34
C LYS A 257 -5.94 11.85 -22.63
N MET A 258 -6.61 11.52 -21.52
CA MET A 258 -7.30 12.52 -20.69
C MET A 258 -6.31 13.50 -20.05
N ALA A 259 -5.21 13.01 -19.49
CA ALA A 259 -4.16 13.80 -18.88
C ALA A 259 -3.49 14.75 -19.87
N ARG A 260 -3.22 14.31 -21.10
CA ARG A 260 -2.72 15.19 -22.18
C ARG A 260 -3.65 16.36 -22.46
N ARG A 261 -4.97 16.12 -22.57
CA ARG A 261 -5.94 17.22 -22.74
C ARG A 261 -5.90 18.24 -21.61
N ILE A 262 -5.61 17.81 -20.38
CA ILE A 262 -5.43 18.72 -19.24
C ILE A 262 -4.13 19.54 -19.42
N LEU A 263 -3.03 18.88 -19.78
CA LEU A 263 -1.74 19.55 -19.99
C LEU A 263 -1.71 20.50 -21.21
N ASP A 264 -2.57 20.24 -22.20
CA ASP A 264 -2.74 21.06 -23.40
C ASP A 264 -3.76 22.19 -23.20
N ALA A 265 -4.42 22.28 -22.05
CA ALA A 265 -5.32 23.39 -21.74
C ALA A 265 -4.55 24.74 -21.77
N PRO A 266 -5.18 25.86 -22.20
CA PRO A 266 -4.48 27.12 -22.43
C PRO A 266 -3.63 27.61 -21.24
N SER A 267 -4.09 27.39 -20.00
CA SER A 267 -3.37 27.79 -18.78
C SER A 267 -2.03 27.07 -18.59
N LEU A 268 -1.88 25.84 -19.10
CA LEU A 268 -0.63 25.06 -19.03
C LEU A 268 0.15 25.12 -20.35
N ALA A 269 -0.54 25.18 -21.49
CA ALA A 269 0.06 25.26 -22.81
C ALA A 269 0.95 26.51 -22.98
N LEU A 270 0.62 27.62 -22.32
CA LEU A 270 1.43 28.85 -22.28
C LEU A 270 2.88 28.63 -21.79
N HIS A 271 3.13 27.60 -20.98
CA HIS A 271 4.48 27.26 -20.52
C HIS A 271 5.28 26.45 -21.54
N GLY A 272 4.64 25.98 -22.62
CA GLY A 272 5.25 25.14 -23.65
C GLY A 272 5.85 23.85 -23.08
N GLY A 273 6.98 23.43 -23.64
CA GLY A 273 7.79 22.33 -23.14
C GLY A 273 7.69 21.04 -23.95
N THR A 274 8.54 20.08 -23.60
CA THR A 274 8.71 18.80 -24.31
C THR A 274 8.47 17.64 -23.36
N GLU A 275 7.63 16.68 -23.78
CA GLU A 275 7.45 15.40 -23.08
C GLU A 275 8.74 14.57 -23.13
N LEU A 276 9.09 13.85 -22.05
CA LEU A 276 10.35 13.09 -22.01
C LEU A 276 10.33 11.80 -22.86
N TYR A 277 9.26 11.02 -22.76
CA TYR A 277 9.16 9.68 -23.35
C TYR A 277 8.14 9.57 -24.48
N THR A 278 7.38 10.64 -24.66
CA THR A 278 6.19 10.66 -25.49
C THR A 278 6.23 11.87 -26.42
N HIS A 279 5.40 11.87 -27.47
CA HIS A 279 5.34 12.97 -28.42
C HIS A 279 3.95 13.14 -29.02
N ALA A 280 3.70 14.33 -29.58
CA ALA A 280 2.49 14.60 -30.33
C ALA A 280 2.39 13.70 -31.57
N GLY A 281 1.17 13.26 -31.91
CA GLY A 281 0.89 12.45 -33.10
C GLY A 281 1.25 10.97 -32.99
N GLN A 282 1.63 10.46 -31.81
CA GLN A 282 1.82 9.02 -31.58
C GLN A 282 0.54 8.23 -31.87
N SER A 283 0.71 7.08 -32.51
CA SER A 283 -0.34 6.08 -32.62
C SER A 283 -0.65 5.45 -31.25
N ASP A 284 -1.84 4.87 -31.11
CA ASP A 284 -2.22 4.11 -29.90
C ASP A 284 -1.27 2.93 -29.62
N ALA A 285 -0.72 2.30 -30.66
CA ALA A 285 0.22 1.20 -30.52
C ALA A 285 1.57 1.66 -29.95
N GLU A 286 2.08 2.81 -30.41
CA GLU A 286 3.30 3.42 -29.87
C GLU A 286 3.09 3.84 -28.42
N LEU A 287 1.96 4.49 -28.12
CA LEU A 287 1.64 4.93 -26.76
C LEU A 287 1.56 3.75 -25.80
N ARG A 288 0.91 2.65 -26.20
CA ARG A 288 0.83 1.41 -25.40
C ARG A 288 2.20 0.85 -25.08
N ARG A 289 3.10 0.79 -26.04
CA ARG A 289 4.47 0.30 -25.83
C ARG A 289 5.20 1.18 -24.82
N THR A 290 5.17 2.51 -25.01
CA THR A 290 5.80 3.44 -24.08
C THR A 290 5.21 3.35 -22.67
N ILE A 291 3.89 3.19 -22.54
CA ILE A 291 3.25 2.97 -21.23
C ILE A 291 3.75 1.67 -20.60
N ALA A 292 3.80 0.57 -21.35
CA ALA A 292 4.29 -0.71 -20.83
C ALA A 292 5.78 -0.66 -20.40
N GLU A 293 6.61 0.15 -21.06
CA GLU A 293 8.03 0.31 -20.76
C GLU A 293 8.32 1.20 -19.53
N HIS A 294 7.41 2.14 -19.21
CA HIS A 294 7.66 3.18 -18.20
C HIS A 294 6.62 3.24 -17.08
N ALA A 295 5.54 2.47 -17.16
CA ALA A 295 4.57 2.38 -16.06
C ALA A 295 5.19 1.63 -14.88
N ASP A 296 4.87 2.07 -13.68
CA ASP A 296 5.44 1.53 -12.45
C ASP A 296 4.44 1.62 -11.30
N THR A 297 4.82 1.11 -10.13
CA THR A 297 4.05 1.19 -8.89
C THR A 297 3.99 2.61 -8.34
N ILE A 298 2.92 2.97 -7.61
CA ILE A 298 2.91 4.13 -6.70
C ILE A 298 2.96 3.74 -5.21
N TYR A 299 3.54 2.57 -4.93
CA TYR A 299 3.80 2.01 -3.62
C TYR A 299 2.55 1.76 -2.77
N HIS A 300 1.51 1.19 -3.39
CA HIS A 300 0.26 0.83 -2.72
C HIS A 300 -0.04 -0.69 -2.75
N PRO A 301 0.93 -1.58 -2.46
CA PRO A 301 0.71 -3.02 -2.45
C PRO A 301 -0.22 -3.44 -1.31
N VAL A 302 -1.16 -4.34 -1.61
CA VAL A 302 -2.16 -4.86 -0.65
C VAL A 302 -2.47 -6.34 -0.88
N ALA A 303 -3.31 -6.90 -0.01
CA ALA A 303 -4.11 -8.12 -0.22
C ALA A 303 -3.39 -9.48 -0.27
N THR A 304 -2.08 -9.51 0.01
CA THR A 304 -1.27 -10.75 0.06
C THR A 304 -1.59 -11.68 1.23
N CYS A 305 -2.36 -11.21 2.22
CA CYS A 305 -2.90 -11.99 3.32
C CYS A 305 -4.39 -11.70 3.48
N ARG A 306 -5.16 -11.68 2.37
CA ARG A 306 -6.53 -11.18 2.32
C ARG A 306 -7.43 -11.71 3.47
N MET A 307 -8.20 -10.79 4.04
CA MET A 307 -9.29 -11.10 4.95
C MET A 307 -10.48 -11.71 4.20
N GLY A 308 -11.26 -12.57 4.85
CA GLY A 308 -12.47 -13.11 4.24
C GLY A 308 -13.28 -14.00 5.17
N GLY A 309 -14.56 -14.17 4.85
CA GLY A 309 -15.44 -15.15 5.50
C GLY A 309 -15.32 -16.55 4.90
N ASP A 310 -14.68 -16.66 3.73
CA ASP A 310 -14.46 -17.92 3.02
C ASP A 310 -13.31 -18.74 3.62
N ALA A 311 -13.28 -20.04 3.32
CA ALA A 311 -12.26 -20.95 3.82
C ALA A 311 -10.86 -20.69 3.23
N GLY A 312 -10.77 -20.01 2.09
CA GLY A 312 -9.49 -19.69 1.44
C GLY A 312 -8.84 -18.42 2.00
N SER A 313 -9.51 -17.61 2.82
CA SER A 313 -8.89 -16.38 3.31
C SER A 313 -7.72 -16.65 4.25
N VAL A 314 -6.71 -15.79 4.24
CA VAL A 314 -5.54 -15.95 5.13
C VAL A 314 -5.90 -15.55 6.56
N VAL A 315 -6.73 -14.51 6.70
CA VAL A 315 -7.28 -14.09 8.00
C VAL A 315 -8.81 -14.09 7.99
N ASP A 316 -9.41 -14.31 9.16
CA ASP A 316 -10.85 -14.16 9.38
C ASP A 316 -11.27 -12.67 9.51
N PRO A 317 -12.57 -12.33 9.58
CA PRO A 317 -13.02 -10.94 9.78
C PRO A 317 -12.59 -10.30 11.11
N GLN A 318 -11.99 -11.06 12.03
CA GLN A 318 -11.37 -10.58 13.24
C GLN A 318 -9.84 -10.44 13.07
N LEU A 319 -9.32 -10.55 11.84
CA LEU A 319 -7.91 -10.46 11.49
C LEU A 319 -7.03 -11.57 12.08
N ARG A 320 -7.64 -12.67 12.54
CA ARG A 320 -6.92 -13.83 13.09
C ARG A 320 -6.47 -14.73 11.95
N VAL A 321 -5.21 -15.15 11.99
CA VAL A 321 -4.64 -16.05 10.98
C VAL A 321 -5.29 -17.42 11.07
N ARG A 322 -5.75 -17.95 9.94
CA ARG A 322 -6.40 -19.26 9.91
C ARG A 322 -5.38 -20.39 10.13
N GLY A 323 -5.86 -21.49 10.73
CA GLY A 323 -5.07 -22.70 11.00
C GLY A 323 -4.17 -22.66 12.22
N VAL A 324 -3.98 -21.48 12.83
CA VAL A 324 -3.24 -21.27 14.09
C VAL A 324 -4.03 -20.39 15.07
N THR A 325 -3.52 -20.25 16.28
CA THR A 325 -4.13 -19.42 17.33
C THR A 325 -3.12 -18.44 17.91
N GLY A 326 -3.60 -17.34 18.51
CA GLY A 326 -2.72 -16.33 19.12
C GLY A 326 -1.94 -15.48 18.11
N LEU A 327 -2.37 -15.43 16.85
CA LEU A 327 -1.73 -14.67 15.78
C LEU A 327 -2.76 -13.83 15.00
N ARG A 328 -2.45 -12.54 14.79
CA ARG A 328 -3.20 -11.64 13.89
C ARG A 328 -2.29 -10.95 12.89
N ILE A 329 -2.88 -10.48 11.79
CA ILE A 329 -2.23 -9.58 10.84
C ILE A 329 -3.00 -8.26 10.81
N VAL A 330 -2.29 -7.15 10.97
CA VAL A 330 -2.86 -5.80 11.08
C VAL A 330 -2.02 -4.85 10.23
N ASP A 331 -2.18 -4.98 8.91
CA ASP A 331 -1.55 -4.11 7.92
C ASP A 331 -2.29 -4.20 6.57
N ALA A 332 -1.74 -3.59 5.52
CA ALA A 332 -2.34 -3.54 4.20
C ALA A 332 -2.50 -4.91 3.50
N SER A 333 -1.78 -5.95 3.94
CA SER A 333 -1.91 -7.31 3.38
C SER A 333 -3.30 -7.91 3.59
N VAL A 334 -4.05 -7.45 4.60
CA VAL A 334 -5.39 -8.02 4.92
C VAL A 334 -6.52 -7.42 4.09
N MET A 335 -6.27 -6.35 3.35
CA MET A 335 -7.29 -5.77 2.46
C MET A 335 -7.75 -6.83 1.45
N THR A 336 -9.04 -6.84 1.12
CA THR A 336 -9.59 -7.84 0.17
C THR A 336 -9.38 -7.43 -1.28
N THR A 337 -9.37 -6.12 -1.52
CA THR A 337 -9.10 -5.48 -2.79
C THR A 337 -8.50 -4.10 -2.52
N LEU A 338 -7.84 -3.55 -3.53
CA LEU A 338 -7.30 -2.19 -3.46
C LEU A 338 -8.42 -1.15 -3.40
N ILE A 339 -8.22 -0.15 -2.55
CA ILE A 339 -9.15 0.96 -2.34
C ILE A 339 -8.87 2.07 -3.36
N GLY A 340 -9.91 2.83 -3.72
CA GLY A 340 -9.77 3.96 -4.66
C GLY A 340 -9.07 5.16 -4.03
N GLY A 341 -7.75 5.10 -3.93
CA GLY A 341 -6.89 6.16 -3.37
C GLY A 341 -5.65 5.61 -2.66
N ASN A 342 -4.83 6.50 -2.12
CA ASN A 342 -3.60 6.12 -1.41
C ASN A 342 -3.89 5.29 -0.14
N THR A 343 -3.05 4.26 0.11
CA THR A 343 -3.35 3.20 1.10
C THR A 343 -2.94 3.51 2.53
N ASN A 344 -2.35 4.68 2.81
CA ASN A 344 -1.94 5.09 4.16
C ASN A 344 -3.11 5.13 5.15
N SER A 345 -4.11 5.98 4.89
CA SER A 345 -5.25 6.19 5.80
C SER A 345 -6.08 4.91 6.01
N PRO A 346 -6.37 4.10 4.97
CA PRO A 346 -6.98 2.78 5.15
C PRO A 346 -6.14 1.83 6.03
N THR A 347 -4.81 1.85 5.91
CA THR A 347 -3.93 1.02 6.75
C THR A 347 -3.98 1.48 8.21
N VAL A 348 -3.98 2.80 8.46
CA VAL A 348 -4.17 3.35 9.81
C VAL A 348 -5.55 2.95 10.36
N MET A 349 -6.61 3.03 9.54
CA MET A 349 -7.96 2.61 9.94
C MET A 349 -8.02 1.13 10.32
N ILE A 350 -7.35 0.24 9.57
CA ILE A 350 -7.19 -1.18 9.93
C ILE A 350 -6.52 -1.31 11.31
N GLY A 351 -5.45 -0.53 11.56
CA GLY A 351 -4.78 -0.48 12.86
C GLY A 351 -5.71 -0.09 14.02
N GLU A 352 -6.47 1.00 13.86
CA GLU A 352 -7.45 1.46 14.85
C GLU A 352 -8.54 0.42 15.11
N ARG A 353 -9.10 -0.14 14.03
CA ARG A 353 -10.15 -1.16 14.13
C ARG A 353 -9.64 -2.43 14.82
N ALA A 354 -8.41 -2.84 14.51
CA ALA A 354 -7.79 -4.00 15.15
C ALA A 354 -7.55 -3.78 16.64
N ALA A 355 -7.13 -2.58 17.06
CA ALA A 355 -6.96 -2.24 18.47
C ALA A 355 -8.26 -2.44 19.26
N ASP A 356 -9.40 -2.01 18.71
CA ASP A 356 -10.72 -2.25 19.30
C ASP A 356 -11.07 -3.74 19.38
N LEU A 357 -10.84 -4.50 18.30
CA LEU A 357 -11.12 -5.94 18.25
C LEU A 357 -10.29 -6.72 19.27
N ILE A 358 -9.01 -6.35 19.44
CA ILE A 358 -8.12 -6.95 20.43
C ILE A 358 -8.58 -6.58 21.84
N ALA A 359 -8.89 -5.31 22.10
CA ALA A 359 -9.37 -4.86 23.41
C ALA A 359 -10.68 -5.56 23.82
N ALA A 360 -11.64 -5.70 22.89
CA ALA A 360 -12.88 -6.43 23.12
C ALA A 360 -12.62 -7.92 23.42
N SER A 361 -11.80 -8.59 22.59
CA SER A 361 -11.43 -10.00 22.79
C SER A 361 -10.79 -10.27 24.16
N ARG A 362 -10.09 -9.28 24.74
CA ARG A 362 -9.43 -9.39 26.05
C ARG A 362 -10.38 -9.14 27.22
N ARG A 363 -11.42 -8.31 27.03
CA ARG A 363 -12.45 -8.07 28.05
C ARG A 363 -13.40 -9.26 28.19
N ASP A 364 -13.78 -9.88 27.07
CA ASP A 364 -14.83 -10.89 27.04
C ASP A 364 -14.34 -12.32 27.38
N GLY A 365 -13.03 -12.50 27.60
CA GLY A 365 -12.39 -13.81 27.77
C GLY A 365 -12.42 -14.67 26.49
N PRO A 366 -11.82 -15.88 26.50
CA PRO A 366 -11.90 -16.76 25.34
C PRO A 366 -13.37 -17.18 25.11
N THR A 367 -13.96 -16.71 24.00
CA THR A 367 -15.28 -17.13 23.57
C THR A 367 -15.23 -18.62 23.21
N VAL A 368 -15.68 -19.48 24.13
CA VAL A 368 -15.98 -20.87 23.80
C VAL A 368 -17.20 -20.84 22.89
N LEU A 369 -17.00 -21.12 21.60
CA LEU A 369 -18.09 -21.43 20.69
C LEU A 369 -18.86 -22.60 21.29
N LYS A 370 -20.03 -22.33 21.88
CA LYS A 370 -20.95 -23.39 22.28
C LYS A 370 -21.42 -24.07 21.00
N THR A 371 -20.88 -25.25 20.73
CA THR A 371 -21.46 -26.18 19.76
C THR A 371 -22.86 -26.52 20.25
N THR A 372 -23.87 -25.92 19.63
CA THR A 372 -25.26 -26.31 19.84
C THR A 372 -25.40 -27.75 19.38
N GLN A 373 -25.55 -28.69 20.30
CA GLN A 373 -25.99 -30.04 19.97
C GLN A 373 -27.38 -29.93 19.33
N VAL A 374 -27.47 -30.34 18.07
CA VAL A 374 -28.75 -30.59 17.42
C VAL A 374 -29.32 -31.85 18.08
N GLY A 375 -30.28 -31.65 18.98
CA GLY A 375 -31.01 -32.74 19.62
C GLY A 375 -31.86 -33.49 18.61
N ALA A 376 -31.71 -34.80 18.56
CA ALA A 376 -32.62 -35.71 17.88
C ALA A 376 -33.99 -35.66 18.58
N GLY A 377 -34.92 -34.89 18.02
CA GLY A 377 -36.33 -34.89 18.42
C GLY A 377 -37.06 -36.03 17.72
N GLY A 378 -37.37 -37.08 18.48
CA GLY A 378 -38.06 -38.28 18.02
C GLY A 378 -39.49 -38.04 17.54
N MET A 379 -39.91 -38.94 16.65
CA MET A 379 -41.29 -39.19 16.24
C MET A 379 -42.21 -39.37 17.45
N ALA A 380 -43.33 -38.66 17.44
CA ALA A 380 -44.54 -39.10 18.10
C ALA A 380 -45.71 -38.92 17.14
N ALA A 381 -46.21 -40.05 16.65
CA ALA A 381 -47.50 -40.15 16.01
C ALA A 381 -48.61 -39.85 17.03
N ASN A 382 -49.69 -39.20 16.59
CA ASN A 382 -51.01 -39.61 17.01
C ASN A 382 -52.08 -39.16 16.03
N ALA A 383 -52.95 -40.12 15.73
CA ALA A 383 -54.15 -40.02 14.94
C ALA A 383 -55.30 -39.39 15.74
N ALA A 384 -56.08 -38.55 15.09
CA ALA A 384 -57.55 -38.52 15.08
C ALA A 384 -58.00 -37.47 14.07
#